data_AF-A0A150RZE4-F1
#
_entry.id   AF-A0A150RZE4-F1
#
_cell.length_a   1.000
_cell.length_b   1.000
_cell.length_c   1.000
_cell.angle_alpha   90.00
_cell.angle_beta   90.00
_cell.angle_gamma   90.00
#
_symmetry.space_group_name_H-M   'P 1'
#
loop_
_entity.id
_entity.type
_entity.pdbx_description
1 polymer ?
#
loop_
_entity_poly.entity_id
_entity_poly.type
_entity_poly.pdbx_seq_one_letter_code
_entity_poly.pdbx_strand_id
1 'polypeptide(L)'
;MIHLQRCDLPPPSTDTLLVAEILLPDRSPLSLLEARQAVLDALTAELPFLERHLVLVDSVHDGLPVWLYDGQRRRLIERAALKGAAPGAEPMVRQLEVDPPGYLGLAGEPIRGPIERTLLVGRSVLPGLGQEGQLLAAWGAARLVTRTDRRKERMRRDMWSKVEIG
;
A
#
# COMPACT_ATOMS: atom_id res chain seq x y z
N MET A 1 0.05 0.87 7.52
CA MET A 1 1.38 1.08 6.92
C MET A 1 1.35 2.42 6.22
N ILE A 2 2.32 3.30 6.51
CA ILE A 2 2.48 4.59 5.84
C ILE A 2 3.73 4.48 4.97
N HIS A 3 3.59 4.75 3.69
CA HIS A 3 4.72 4.92 2.77
C HIS A 3 5.04 6.40 2.70
N LEU A 4 6.26 6.79 3.08
CA LEU A 4 6.69 8.18 3.14
C LEU A 4 7.80 8.42 2.12
N GLN A 5 7.61 9.42 1.27
CA GLN A 5 8.60 9.87 0.31
C GLN A 5 8.95 11.33 0.56
N ARG A 6 10.23 11.66 0.39
CA ARG A 6 10.74 13.02 0.44
C ARG A 6 10.97 13.53 -0.99
N CYS A 7 10.40 14.68 -1.31
CA CYS A 7 10.57 15.37 -2.59
C CYS A 7 11.10 16.78 -2.32
N ASP A 8 12.26 17.11 -2.88
CA ASP A 8 12.78 18.48 -2.79
C ASP A 8 12.00 19.40 -3.73
N LEU A 9 11.65 20.59 -3.24
CA LEU A 9 10.95 21.59 -4.05
C LEU A 9 11.95 22.36 -4.93
N PRO A 10 11.52 22.82 -6.12
CA PRO A 10 12.39 23.60 -6.99
C PRO A 10 12.79 24.94 -6.32
N PRO A 11 14.00 25.45 -6.60
CA PRO A 11 14.44 26.76 -6.11
C PRO A 11 13.46 27.88 -6.50
N PRO A 12 13.26 28.92 -5.65
CA PRO A 12 14.08 29.28 -4.49
C PRO A 12 13.59 28.71 -3.14
N SER A 13 12.63 27.77 -3.14
CA SER A 13 12.09 27.24 -1.88
C SER A 13 13.14 26.44 -1.12
N THR A 14 13.24 26.67 0.18
CA THR A 14 14.01 25.82 1.12
C THR A 14 13.15 24.73 1.76
N ASP A 15 11.86 24.68 1.41
CA ASP A 15 10.91 23.73 1.97
C ASP A 15 11.05 22.37 1.29
N THR A 16 10.60 21.33 1.97
CA THR A 16 10.62 19.96 1.49
C THR A 16 9.21 19.40 1.51
N LEU A 17 8.79 18.78 0.41
CA LEU A 17 7.52 18.09 0.34
C LEU A 17 7.69 16.67 0.88
N LEU A 18 6.88 16.32 1.87
CA LEU A 18 6.73 14.94 2.33
C LEU A 18 5.42 14.38 1.75
N VAL A 19 5.52 13.36 0.91
CA VAL A 19 4.38 12.66 0.33
C VAL A 19 4.14 11.40 1.16
N ALA A 20 3.00 11.35 1.84
CA ALA A 20 2.59 10.21 2.64
C ALA A 20 1.43 9.48 1.96
N GLU A 21 1.60 8.19 1.72
CA GLU A 21 0.58 7.32 1.12
C GLU A 21 0.18 6.24 2.13
N ILE A 22 -1.12 5.98 2.20
CA ILE A 22 -1.67 4.87 2.97
C ILE A 22 -2.65 4.07 2.12
N LEU A 23 -2.76 2.79 2.44
CA LEU A 23 -3.91 2.01 2.01
C LEU A 23 -5.04 2.24 3.01
N LEU A 24 -6.19 2.67 2.52
CA LEU A 24 -7.41 2.82 3.30
C LEU A 24 -8.34 1.63 3.02
N PRO A 25 -8.49 0.68 3.95
CA PRO A 25 -9.41 -0.44 3.76
C PRO A 25 -10.88 0.02 3.83
N ASP A 26 -11.73 -0.48 2.93
CA ASP A 26 -13.17 -0.16 2.89
C ASP A 26 -13.91 -0.47 4.21
N ARG A 27 -13.36 -1.35 5.06
CA ARG A 27 -13.92 -1.76 6.36
C ARG A 27 -13.01 -1.39 7.55
N SER A 28 -12.18 -0.38 7.39
CA SER A 28 -11.29 0.10 8.44
C SER A 28 -12.07 0.89 9.51
N PRO A 29 -11.68 0.83 10.80
CA PRO A 29 -12.18 1.76 11.80
C PRO A 29 -11.70 3.20 11.55
N LEU A 30 -10.62 3.37 10.79
CA LEU A 30 -10.12 4.67 10.37
C LEU A 30 -10.90 5.15 9.15
N SER A 31 -11.69 6.21 9.30
CA SER A 31 -12.39 6.83 8.19
C SER A 31 -11.45 7.68 7.32
N LEU A 32 -11.86 7.95 6.07
CA LEU A 32 -11.13 8.84 5.17
C LEU A 32 -10.91 10.24 5.77
N LEU A 33 -11.87 10.75 6.53
CA LEU A 33 -11.81 12.07 7.15
C LEU A 33 -10.79 12.13 8.31
N GLU A 34 -10.54 11.00 8.96
CA GLU A 34 -9.58 10.88 10.07
C GLU A 34 -8.18 10.49 9.58
N ALA A 35 -8.07 9.92 8.37
CA ALA A 35 -6.84 9.38 7.81
C ALA A 35 -5.68 10.38 7.84
N ARG A 36 -5.93 11.64 7.45
CA ARG A 36 -4.90 12.69 7.44
C ARG A 36 -4.34 12.97 8.84
N GLN A 37 -5.20 13.03 9.85
CA GLN A 37 -4.76 13.23 11.25
C GLN A 37 -3.97 12.01 11.73
N ALA A 38 -4.47 10.80 11.47
CA ALA A 38 -3.79 9.57 11.87
C ALA A 38 -2.40 9.42 11.23
N VAL A 39 -2.24 9.81 9.97
CA VAL A 39 -0.94 9.87 9.30
C VAL A 39 -0.03 10.87 9.98
N LEU A 40 -0.53 12.08 10.26
CA LEU A 40 0.28 13.11 10.91
C LEU A 40 0.73 12.69 12.30
N ASP A 41 -0.17 12.12 13.11
CA ASP A 41 0.14 11.64 14.47
C ASP A 41 1.21 10.56 14.45
N ALA A 42 1.10 9.59 13.53
CA ALA A 42 2.11 8.56 13.35
C ALA A 42 3.46 9.13 12.91
N LEU A 43 3.47 10.09 11.98
CA LEU A 43 4.72 10.74 11.55
C LEU A 43 5.35 11.57 12.67
N THR A 44 4.55 12.30 13.45
CA THR A 44 5.06 13.10 14.59
C THR A 44 5.61 12.22 15.71
N ALA A 45 5.05 11.02 15.91
CA ALA A 45 5.58 10.06 16.88
C ALA A 45 6.96 9.52 16.47
N GLU A 46 7.20 9.31 15.18
CA GLU A 46 8.43 8.71 14.66
C GLU A 46 9.49 9.73 14.22
N LEU A 47 9.09 10.94 13.82
CA LEU A 47 9.97 11.99 13.32
C LEU A 47 10.11 13.12 14.35
N PRO A 48 11.26 13.23 15.03
CA PRO A 48 11.48 14.25 16.04
C PRO A 48 11.26 15.66 15.48
N PHE A 49 10.55 16.49 16.25
CA PHE A 49 10.32 17.90 15.97
C PHE A 49 9.50 18.20 14.71
N LEU A 50 8.94 17.20 14.01
CA LEU A 50 8.18 17.40 12.78
C LEU A 50 7.11 18.49 12.92
N GLU A 51 6.35 18.45 14.01
CA GLU A 51 5.30 19.41 14.37
C GLU A 51 5.75 20.89 14.42
N ARG A 52 7.05 21.16 14.61
CA ARG A 52 7.60 22.53 14.64
C ARG A 52 7.97 23.04 13.25
N HIS A 53 8.08 22.14 12.29
CA HIS A 53 8.54 22.38 10.93
C HIS A 53 7.43 22.19 9.89
N LEU A 54 6.20 21.88 10.32
CA LEU A 54 5.05 21.84 9.43
C LEU A 54 4.73 23.25 8.93
N VAL A 55 4.59 23.39 7.62
CA VAL A 55 4.13 24.62 6.96
C VAL A 55 2.71 24.43 6.43
N LEU A 56 2.47 23.29 5.79
CA LEU A 56 1.20 22.95 5.18
C LEU A 56 0.98 21.44 5.24
N VAL A 57 -0.25 21.04 5.56
CA VAL A 57 -0.69 19.63 5.48
C VAL A 57 -2.00 19.57 4.70
N ASP A 58 -1.99 18.81 3.61
CA ASP A 58 -3.14 18.58 2.75
C ASP A 58 -3.30 17.09 2.43
N SER A 59 -4.55 16.69 2.20
CA SER A 59 -4.92 15.45 1.53
C SER A 59 -5.82 15.80 0.37
N VAL A 60 -5.45 15.40 -0.84
CA VAL A 60 -6.29 15.64 -2.02
C VAL A 60 -7.57 14.80 -2.00
N HIS A 61 -7.63 13.74 -1.17
CA HIS A 61 -8.70 12.76 -1.17
C HIS A 61 -9.78 12.98 -0.12
N ASP A 62 -9.49 13.66 1.00
CA ASP A 62 -10.45 13.78 2.10
C ASP A 62 -11.49 14.90 1.90
N GLY A 63 -11.25 15.80 0.94
CA GLY A 63 -12.13 16.93 0.65
C GLY A 63 -12.20 17.98 1.75
N LEU A 64 -11.34 17.89 2.77
CA LEU A 64 -11.34 18.80 3.90
C LEU A 64 -10.53 20.07 3.61
N PRO A 65 -10.73 21.15 4.39
CA PRO A 65 -9.88 22.33 4.33
C PRO A 65 -8.41 21.99 4.60
N VAL A 66 -7.52 22.73 3.93
CA VAL A 66 -6.07 22.59 4.07
C VAL A 66 -5.62 23.17 5.40
N TRP A 67 -4.65 22.50 6.03
CA TRP A 67 -4.06 22.96 7.28
C TRP A 67 -2.83 23.78 6.97
N LEU A 68 -2.91 25.08 7.22
CA LEU A 68 -1.75 25.97 7.20
C LEU A 68 -1.22 26.11 8.62
N TYR A 69 0.10 26.04 8.77
CA TYR A 69 0.78 26.20 10.04
C TYR A 69 1.54 27.52 10.05
N ASP A 70 1.29 28.32 11.09
CA ASP A 70 2.06 29.51 11.44
C ASP A 70 2.77 29.22 12.77
N GLY A 71 4.01 28.74 12.68
CA GLY A 71 4.66 28.01 13.76
C GLY A 71 3.85 26.76 14.11
N GLN A 72 3.50 26.59 15.39
CA GLN A 72 2.68 25.44 15.82
C GLN A 72 1.17 25.73 15.78
N ARG A 73 0.74 26.89 15.29
CA ARG A 73 -0.67 27.25 15.24
C ARG A 73 -1.29 26.83 13.91
N ARG A 74 -2.22 25.88 13.96
CA ARG A 74 -3.02 25.44 12.81
C ARG A 74 -4.10 26.45 12.46
N ARG A 75 -4.20 26.79 11.17
CA ARG A 75 -5.29 27.55 10.54
C ARG A 75 -5.88 26.73 9.39
N LEU A 76 -7.19 26.84 9.19
CA LEU A 76 -7.89 26.13 8.11
C LEU A 76 -8.06 27.06 6.91
N ILE A 77 -7.75 26.56 5.71
CA ILE A 77 -7.96 27.26 4.45
C ILE A 77 -8.89 26.43 3.57
N GLU A 78 -9.98 27.05 3.14
CA GLU A 78 -10.92 26.44 2.21
C GLU A 78 -10.25 26.08 0.89
N ARG A 79 -10.51 24.88 0.37
CA ARG A 79 -9.86 24.38 -0.86
C ARG A 79 -10.13 25.29 -2.07
N ALA A 80 -11.33 25.86 -2.14
CA ALA A 80 -11.73 26.78 -3.21
C ALA A 80 -10.86 28.05 -3.30
N ALA A 81 -10.13 28.41 -2.24
CA ALA A 81 -9.21 29.54 -2.24
C ALA A 81 -7.81 29.21 -2.79
N LEU A 82 -7.51 27.92 -3.01
CA LEU A 82 -6.20 27.48 -3.50
C LEU A 82 -6.07 27.62 -5.01
N LYS A 83 -4.84 27.90 -5.45
CA LYS A 83 -4.47 27.89 -6.87
C LYS A 83 -3.70 26.61 -7.18
N GLY A 84 -4.09 25.90 -8.24
CA GLY A 84 -3.41 24.69 -8.69
C GLY A 84 -3.80 23.40 -7.95
N ALA A 85 -4.82 23.44 -7.09
CA ALA A 85 -5.41 22.27 -6.44
C ALA A 85 -6.91 22.15 -6.81
N ALA A 86 -7.45 20.93 -6.80
CA ALA A 86 -8.86 20.71 -7.04
C ALA A 86 -9.72 21.31 -5.90
N PRO A 87 -10.88 21.92 -6.20
CA PRO A 87 -11.77 22.52 -5.19
C PRO A 87 -12.51 21.48 -4.34
N GLY A 88 -12.50 20.21 -4.73
CA GLY A 88 -13.13 19.10 -4.02
C GLY A 88 -12.18 17.90 -3.89
N ALA A 89 -12.68 16.83 -3.28
CA ALA A 89 -11.95 15.58 -3.14
C ALA A 89 -11.65 14.95 -4.50
N GLU A 90 -10.39 14.60 -4.72
CA GLU A 90 -9.96 13.84 -5.88
C GLU A 90 -10.26 12.35 -5.68
N PRO A 91 -10.74 11.65 -6.72
CA PRO A 91 -11.08 10.25 -6.63
C PRO A 91 -9.85 9.41 -6.28
N MET A 92 -10.01 8.47 -5.35
CA MET A 92 -8.97 7.51 -5.02
C MET A 92 -8.92 6.41 -6.08
N VAL A 93 -7.71 6.04 -6.51
CA VAL A 93 -7.54 4.85 -7.37
C VAL A 93 -7.69 3.61 -6.51
N ARG A 94 -8.78 2.87 -6.74
CA ARG A 94 -8.99 1.58 -6.07
C ARG A 94 -7.90 0.60 -6.47
N GLN A 95 -7.08 0.18 -5.50
CA GLN A 95 -5.95 -0.73 -5.75
C GLN A 95 -6.42 -2.17 -5.96
N LEU A 96 -7.38 -2.62 -5.16
CA LEU A 96 -8.01 -3.94 -5.28
C LEU A 96 -9.38 -3.93 -4.61
N GLU A 97 -10.37 -4.51 -5.27
CA GLU A 97 -11.63 -4.94 -4.66
C GLU A 97 -11.64 -6.45 -4.60
N VAL A 98 -12.07 -7.00 -3.47
CA VAL A 98 -12.29 -8.43 -3.32
C VAL A 98 -13.68 -8.63 -2.72
N ASP A 99 -14.62 -9.09 -3.52
CA ASP A 99 -15.95 -9.47 -3.06
C ASP A 99 -16.53 -10.63 -3.89
N PRO A 100 -16.84 -11.80 -3.30
CA PRO A 100 -16.55 -12.21 -1.93
C PRO A 100 -15.06 -12.59 -1.73
N PRO A 101 -14.50 -12.46 -0.53
CA PRO A 101 -13.16 -12.95 -0.25
C PRO A 101 -13.12 -14.49 -0.25
N GLY A 102 -12.03 -15.03 -0.79
CA GLY A 102 -11.79 -16.46 -0.90
C GLY A 102 -11.28 -17.08 0.40
N TYR A 103 -10.37 -18.06 0.28
CA TYR A 103 -9.84 -18.86 1.38
C TYR A 103 -9.59 -18.07 2.67
N LEU A 104 -10.33 -18.42 3.74
CA LEU A 104 -10.26 -17.83 5.08
C LEU A 104 -10.40 -16.31 5.14
N GLY A 105 -11.01 -15.69 4.12
CA GLY A 105 -11.09 -14.23 4.04
C GLY A 105 -9.76 -13.55 3.64
N LEU A 106 -8.72 -14.33 3.32
CA LEU A 106 -7.38 -13.82 3.00
C LEU A 106 -7.11 -13.75 1.51
N ALA A 107 -7.80 -14.57 0.72
CA ALA A 107 -7.58 -14.66 -0.71
C ALA A 107 -8.47 -13.69 -1.49
N GLY A 108 -7.88 -12.99 -2.47
CA GLY A 108 -8.62 -12.20 -3.45
C GLY A 108 -9.02 -13.00 -4.68
N GLU A 109 -8.08 -13.83 -5.15
CA GLU A 109 -8.25 -14.70 -6.31
C GLU A 109 -7.77 -16.13 -5.97
N PRO A 110 -8.35 -17.18 -6.57
CA PRO A 110 -7.85 -18.54 -6.40
C PRO A 110 -6.51 -18.74 -7.11
N ILE A 111 -5.61 -19.56 -6.54
CA ILE A 111 -4.35 -19.93 -7.20
C ILE A 111 -4.59 -20.66 -8.54
N ARG A 112 -5.69 -21.43 -8.65
CA ARG A 112 -6.11 -22.05 -9.91
C ARG A 112 -7.01 -21.09 -10.68
N GLY A 113 -6.59 -20.73 -11.88
CA GLY A 113 -7.35 -19.81 -12.73
C GLY A 113 -8.63 -20.45 -13.30
N PRO A 114 -9.51 -19.62 -13.87
CA PRO A 114 -10.80 -20.06 -14.42
C PRO A 114 -10.66 -20.90 -15.71
N ILE A 115 -9.52 -20.80 -16.40
CA ILE A 115 -9.22 -21.59 -17.60
C ILE A 115 -8.39 -22.81 -17.20
N GLU A 116 -8.66 -23.95 -17.84
CA GLU A 116 -7.92 -25.17 -17.58
C GLU A 116 -6.40 -24.97 -17.69
N ARG A 117 -5.65 -25.50 -16.71
CA ARG A 117 -4.18 -25.44 -16.66
C ARG A 117 -3.60 -24.03 -16.53
N THR A 118 -4.40 -23.04 -16.14
CA THR A 118 -3.92 -21.70 -15.76
C THR A 118 -3.78 -21.55 -14.25
N LEU A 119 -2.83 -20.72 -13.84
CA LEU A 119 -2.56 -20.41 -12.44
C LEU A 119 -2.48 -18.88 -12.30
N LEU A 120 -3.08 -18.36 -11.23
CA LEU A 120 -3.01 -16.95 -10.88
C LEU A 120 -1.95 -16.76 -9.80
N VAL A 121 -1.12 -15.73 -9.96
CA VAL A 121 -0.06 -15.35 -9.02
C VAL A 121 -0.01 -13.83 -8.91
N GLY A 122 0.63 -13.34 -7.84
CA GLY A 122 0.83 -11.91 -7.63
C GLY A 122 -0.09 -11.32 -6.57
N ARG A 123 -0.23 -9.99 -6.62
CA ARG A 123 -0.81 -9.17 -5.53
C ARG A 123 -2.29 -9.43 -5.28
N SER A 124 -3.05 -9.90 -6.28
CA SER A 124 -4.48 -10.15 -6.15
C SER A 124 -4.83 -11.48 -5.48
N VAL A 125 -3.90 -12.44 -5.44
CA VAL A 125 -4.20 -13.80 -4.92
C VAL A 125 -4.31 -13.80 -3.40
N LEU A 126 -3.34 -13.21 -2.71
CA LEU A 126 -3.30 -13.08 -1.25
C LEU A 126 -3.00 -11.63 -0.85
N PRO A 127 -3.91 -10.68 -1.14
CA PRO A 127 -3.64 -9.25 -0.99
C PRO A 127 -3.39 -8.83 0.45
N GLY A 128 -4.02 -9.49 1.42
CA GLY A 128 -3.87 -9.20 2.85
C GLY A 128 -2.47 -9.53 3.42
N LEU A 129 -1.64 -10.27 2.68
CA LEU A 129 -0.31 -10.71 3.13
C LEU A 129 0.84 -9.93 2.44
N GLY A 130 0.55 -8.92 1.64
CA GLY A 130 1.58 -8.07 1.02
C GLY A 130 2.57 -8.85 0.14
N GLN A 131 3.88 -8.72 0.42
CA GLN A 131 4.92 -9.43 -0.33
C GLN A 131 4.94 -10.94 -0.03
N GLU A 132 4.65 -11.33 1.21
CA GLU A 132 4.58 -12.74 1.61
C GLU A 132 3.45 -13.48 0.88
N GLY A 133 2.32 -12.79 0.68
CA GLY A 133 1.21 -13.31 -0.12
C GLY A 133 1.59 -13.60 -1.58
N GLN A 134 2.39 -12.72 -2.18
CA GLN A 134 2.90 -12.92 -3.55
C GLN A 134 3.85 -14.12 -3.62
N LEU A 135 4.74 -14.26 -2.63
CA LEU A 135 5.64 -15.40 -2.51
C LEU A 135 4.86 -16.71 -2.36
N LEU A 136 3.87 -16.75 -1.46
CA LEU A 136 3.03 -17.92 -1.24
C LEU A 136 2.23 -18.30 -2.48
N ALA A 137 1.66 -17.32 -3.19
CA ALA A 137 0.95 -17.55 -4.45
C ALA A 137 1.88 -18.14 -5.51
N ALA A 138 3.07 -17.56 -5.71
CA ALA A 138 4.07 -18.04 -6.67
C ALA A 138 4.60 -19.44 -6.30
N TRP A 139 4.87 -19.69 -5.02
CA TRP A 139 5.34 -20.98 -4.53
C TRP A 139 4.28 -22.07 -4.68
N GLY A 140 3.02 -21.76 -4.33
CA GLY A 140 1.88 -22.65 -4.54
C GLY A 140 1.70 -23.01 -6.01
N ALA A 141 1.76 -22.01 -6.90
CA ALA A 141 1.70 -22.23 -8.35
C ALA A 141 2.87 -23.11 -8.82
N ALA A 142 4.11 -22.81 -8.41
CA ALA A 142 5.28 -23.61 -8.76
C ALA A 142 5.13 -25.08 -8.32
N ARG A 143 4.62 -25.32 -7.11
CA ARG A 143 4.36 -26.68 -6.59
C ARG A 143 3.27 -27.40 -7.39
N LEU A 144 2.23 -26.69 -7.84
CA LEU A 144 1.19 -27.28 -8.69
C LEU A 144 1.73 -27.66 -10.07
N VAL A 145 2.56 -26.81 -10.67
CA VAL A 145 3.25 -27.10 -11.94
C VAL A 145 4.16 -28.31 -11.79
N THR A 146 5.02 -28.31 -10.77
CA THR A 146 6.03 -29.35 -10.60
C THR A 146 5.41 -30.68 -10.23
N ARG A 147 4.38 -30.71 -9.37
CA ARG A 147 3.64 -31.95 -9.03
C ARG A 147 3.01 -32.62 -10.25
N THR A 148 2.71 -31.85 -11.30
CA THR A 148 2.14 -32.38 -12.55
C THR A 148 3.22 -33.02 -13.44
N ASP A 149 4.50 -32.70 -13.24
CA ASP A 149 5.66 -33.29 -13.94
C ASP A 149 6.45 -34.24 -13.01
N ARG A 150 6.05 -35.51 -13.00
CA ARG A 150 6.68 -36.56 -12.18
C ARG A 150 8.18 -36.76 -12.47
N ARG A 151 8.69 -36.33 -13.63
CA ARG A 151 10.10 -36.47 -14.01
C ARG A 151 10.94 -35.36 -13.38
N LYS A 152 10.45 -34.12 -13.38
CA LYS A 152 11.11 -32.97 -12.72
C LYS A 152 11.08 -33.07 -11.19
N GLU A 153 10.02 -33.61 -10.61
CA GLU A 153 9.91 -33.85 -9.16
C GLU A 153 10.98 -34.82 -8.64
N ARG A 154 11.23 -35.93 -9.37
CA ARG A 154 12.33 -36.86 -9.01
C ARG A 154 13.69 -36.16 -9.09
N MET A 155 13.93 -35.44 -10.20
CA MET A 155 15.20 -34.75 -10.43
C MET A 155 15.52 -33.72 -9.34
N ARG A 156 14.54 -32.98 -8.82
CA ARG A 156 14.73 -32.02 -7.70
C ARG A 156 15.03 -32.69 -6.37
N ARG A 157 14.36 -33.79 -6.04
CA ARG A 157 14.65 -34.57 -4.82
C ARG A 157 16.08 -35.11 -4.84
N ASP A 158 16.51 -35.64 -5.98
CA ASP A 158 17.86 -36.18 -6.14
C ASP A 158 18.93 -35.07 -6.04
N MET A 159 18.65 -33.87 -6.55
CA MET A 159 19.55 -32.72 -6.46
C MET A 159 19.69 -32.19 -5.02
N TRP A 160 18.57 -32.08 -4.29
CA TRP A 160 18.56 -31.61 -2.91
C TRP A 160 19.33 -32.56 -1.98
N SER A 161 19.20 -33.88 -2.19
CA SER A 161 19.96 -34.89 -1.43
C SER A 161 21.47 -34.79 -1.61
N LYS A 162 21.95 -34.30 -2.77
CA LYS A 162 23.38 -34.17 -3.05
C LYS A 162 24.00 -32.91 -2.45
N VAL A 163 23.20 -31.87 -2.22
CA VAL A 163 23.66 -30.61 -1.62
C VAL A 163 23.80 -30.72 -0.09
N GLU A 164 23.04 -31.59 0.57
CA GLU A 164 23.15 -31.84 2.02
C GLU A 164 24.30 -32.80 2.40
N ILE A 165 24.94 -33.44 1.43
CA ILE A 165 26.06 -34.41 1.63
C ILE A 165 27.42 -33.77 1.25
N GLY A 166 27.46 -32.48 0.91
CA GLY A 166 28.67 -31.73 0.56
C GLY A 166 29.10 -30.77 1.65
#